data_AF-A0A423PJK6-F1
#
_entry.id   AF-A0A423PJK6-F1
#
_cell.length_a   1.000
_cell.length_b   1.000
_cell.length_c   1.000
_cell.angle_alpha   90.00
_cell.angle_beta   90.00
_cell.angle_gamma   90.00
#
_symmetry.space_group_name_H-M   'P 1'
#
loop_
_entity.id
_entity.type
_entity.pdbx_description
1 polymer ?
#
loop_
_entity_poly.entity_id
_entity_poly.type
_entity_poly.pdbx_seq_one_letter_code
_entity_poly.pdbx_strand_id
1 'polypeptide(L)'
;MLATVVVAILFATGPAHADIYTWVGADGVRHYSDSPASSRAERADLPGIQSVESDPDALQRLQDEYQAGRAEDEPPDSRRPELVRPEAGRTFRDARGVVPISLTIGGEADLRDGEQITYYLDGSPIPESPTDETRLELANVARGSHTLSAALLYEGRELRRTEPVTFYVQPPAAISPLNPDSQSGGGDDGGENADGVATAPPAGNADGAPAAPRFTPGSGGAPSPPR
;
A
#
# COMPACT_ATOMS: atom_id res chain seq x y z
N MET A 1 -26.47 -33.99 -48.26
CA MET A 1 -25.50 -34.99 -47.74
C MET A 1 -24.32 -34.38 -46.98
N LEU A 2 -23.87 -33.14 -47.27
CA LEU A 2 -22.76 -32.52 -46.51
C LEU A 2 -23.13 -32.11 -45.07
N ALA A 3 -24.37 -31.64 -44.84
CA ALA A 3 -24.83 -31.18 -43.53
C ALA A 3 -24.96 -32.31 -42.48
N THR A 4 -25.23 -33.54 -42.92
CA THR A 4 -25.38 -34.71 -42.04
C THR A 4 -24.02 -35.20 -41.50
N VAL A 5 -22.94 -34.99 -42.27
CA VAL A 5 -21.58 -35.40 -41.89
C VAL A 5 -21.00 -34.46 -40.82
N VAL A 6 -21.34 -33.17 -40.86
CA VAL A 6 -20.85 -32.19 -39.88
C VAL A 6 -21.50 -32.38 -38.49
N VAL A 7 -22.79 -32.74 -38.44
CA VAL A 7 -23.49 -33.00 -37.17
C VAL A 7 -23.00 -34.30 -36.50
N ALA A 8 -22.55 -35.29 -37.29
CA ALA A 8 -22.01 -36.54 -36.76
C ALA A 8 -20.60 -36.38 -36.12
N ILE A 9 -19.83 -35.37 -36.53
CA ILE A 9 -18.48 -35.11 -35.99
C ILE A 9 -18.56 -34.30 -34.68
N LEU A 10 -19.63 -33.52 -34.45
CA LEU A 10 -19.76 -32.65 -33.27
C LEU A 10 -20.16 -33.40 -31.98
N PHE A 11 -20.58 -34.67 -32.07
CA PHE A 11 -21.04 -35.46 -30.90
C PHE A 11 -19.96 -36.35 -30.26
N ALA A 12 -18.69 -36.24 -30.67
CA ALA A 12 -17.60 -37.12 -30.24
C ALA A 12 -16.72 -36.57 -29.10
N THR A 13 -17.17 -35.56 -28.36
CA THR A 13 -16.43 -35.05 -27.19
C THR A 13 -17.06 -35.62 -25.91
N GLY A 14 -16.60 -36.80 -25.50
CA GLY A 14 -16.94 -37.38 -24.19
C GLY A 14 -16.14 -36.70 -23.06
N PRO A 15 -16.61 -36.78 -21.79
CA PRO A 15 -15.84 -36.32 -20.64
C PRO A 15 -14.54 -37.14 -20.53
N ALA A 16 -13.40 -36.45 -20.45
CA ALA A 16 -12.12 -37.08 -20.14
C ALA A 16 -12.12 -37.50 -18.66
N HIS A 17 -12.46 -38.75 -18.39
CA HIS A 17 -12.19 -39.38 -17.09
C HIS A 17 -10.72 -39.79 -17.07
N ALA A 18 -9.90 -39.11 -16.25
CA ALA A 18 -8.51 -39.50 -16.03
C ALA A 18 -8.47 -40.61 -14.97
N ASP A 19 -8.09 -41.82 -15.41
CA ASP A 19 -7.93 -42.96 -14.52
C ASP A 19 -6.51 -42.94 -13.95
N ILE A 20 -6.38 -42.77 -12.63
CA ILE A 20 -5.08 -42.76 -11.95
C ILE A 20 -4.67 -44.20 -11.65
N TYR A 21 -3.47 -44.58 -12.07
CA TYR A 21 -2.90 -45.90 -11.86
C TYR A 21 -1.78 -45.85 -10.82
N THR A 22 -1.73 -46.86 -9.95
CA THR A 22 -0.63 -47.01 -8.97
C THR A 22 0.11 -48.34 -9.15
N TRP A 23 1.42 -48.33 -8.90
CA TRP A 23 2.22 -49.55 -8.78
C TRP A 23 3.35 -49.34 -7.76
N VAL A 24 3.91 -50.45 -7.26
CA VAL A 24 5.09 -50.44 -6.39
C VAL A 24 6.32 -50.76 -7.23
N GLY A 25 7.31 -49.88 -7.20
CA GLY A 25 8.59 -50.03 -7.88
C GLY A 25 9.48 -51.10 -7.24
N ALA A 26 10.56 -51.48 -7.93
CA ALA A 26 11.51 -52.49 -7.44
C ALA A 26 12.28 -52.07 -6.17
N ASP A 27 12.28 -50.77 -5.87
CA ASP A 27 12.81 -50.11 -4.67
C ASP A 27 11.79 -50.03 -3.52
N GLY A 28 10.57 -50.54 -3.70
CA GLY A 28 9.50 -50.47 -2.72
C GLY A 28 8.76 -49.13 -2.71
N VAL A 29 9.08 -48.20 -3.62
CA VAL A 29 8.44 -46.88 -3.70
C VAL A 29 7.13 -47.00 -4.49
N ARG A 30 6.05 -46.42 -3.97
CA ARG A 30 4.75 -46.38 -4.64
C ARG A 30 4.69 -45.21 -5.62
N HIS A 31 4.43 -45.51 -6.89
CA HIS A 31 4.28 -44.53 -7.95
C HIS A 31 2.80 -44.37 -8.35
N TYR A 32 2.45 -43.18 -8.83
CA TYR A 32 1.14 -42.83 -9.38
C TYR A 32 1.32 -42.20 -10.77
N SER A 33 0.47 -42.55 -11.73
CA SER A 33 0.51 -41.98 -13.08
C SER A 33 -0.87 -41.94 -13.72
N ASP A 34 -1.11 -40.92 -14.55
CA ASP A 34 -2.33 -40.76 -15.36
C ASP A 34 -2.32 -41.61 -16.65
N SER A 35 -1.33 -42.49 -16.80
CA SER A 35 -1.24 -43.44 -17.92
C SER A 35 -0.71 -44.79 -17.44
N PRO A 36 -1.20 -45.91 -17.99
CA PRO A 36 -0.76 -47.23 -17.56
C PRO A 36 0.68 -47.49 -18.01
N ALA A 37 1.65 -47.18 -17.15
CA ALA A 37 3.06 -47.34 -17.45
C ALA A 37 3.57 -48.79 -17.38
N SER A 38 2.77 -49.72 -16.82
CA SER A 38 3.16 -51.13 -16.71
C SER A 38 1.96 -52.09 -16.67
N SER A 39 2.18 -53.35 -17.01
CA SER A 39 1.16 -54.42 -16.96
C SER A 39 0.73 -54.85 -15.55
N ARG A 40 1.33 -54.25 -14.51
CA ARG A 40 0.96 -54.44 -13.09
C ARG A 40 0.28 -53.20 -12.48
N ALA A 41 -0.08 -52.23 -13.30
CA ALA A 41 -0.81 -51.04 -12.87
C ALA A 41 -2.22 -51.43 -12.40
N GLU A 42 -2.55 -51.10 -11.15
CA GLU A 42 -3.91 -51.24 -10.61
C GLU A 42 -4.55 -49.85 -10.52
N ARG A 43 -5.86 -49.79 -10.80
CA ARG A 43 -6.64 -48.55 -10.76
C ARG A 43 -6.72 -48.06 -9.32
N ALA A 44 -6.23 -46.86 -9.05
CA ALA A 44 -6.29 -46.25 -7.74
C ALA A 44 -7.71 -45.72 -7.48
N ASP A 45 -8.34 -46.21 -6.41
CA ASP A 45 -9.57 -45.62 -5.87
C ASP A 45 -9.18 -44.52 -4.88
N LEU A 46 -9.14 -43.27 -5.38
CA LEU A 46 -8.89 -42.12 -4.50
C LEU A 46 -10.22 -41.66 -3.90
N PRO A 47 -10.31 -41.49 -2.57
CA PRO A 47 -11.46 -40.84 -1.96
C PRO A 47 -11.59 -39.42 -2.54
N GLY A 48 -12.82 -38.99 -2.82
CA GLY A 48 -13.11 -37.66 -3.37
C GLY A 48 -12.45 -36.56 -2.53
N ILE A 49 -11.85 -35.58 -3.20
CA ILE A 49 -11.25 -34.41 -2.55
C ILE A 49 -12.35 -33.71 -1.74
N GLN A 50 -12.21 -33.69 -0.41
CA GLN A 50 -13.05 -32.88 0.47
C GLN A 50 -12.69 -31.41 0.25
N SER A 51 -13.49 -30.67 -0.51
CA SER A 51 -13.43 -29.20 -0.49
C SER A 51 -14.10 -28.72 0.79
N VAL A 52 -13.31 -28.20 1.72
CA VAL A 52 -13.85 -27.44 2.84
C VAL A 52 -14.17 -26.04 2.33
N GLU A 53 -15.44 -25.66 2.37
CA GLU A 53 -15.86 -24.29 2.13
C GLU A 53 -15.22 -23.41 3.22
N SER A 54 -14.40 -22.44 2.81
CA SER A 54 -13.74 -21.54 3.76
C SER A 54 -14.76 -20.52 4.24
N ASP A 55 -15.06 -20.53 5.54
CA ASP A 55 -15.88 -19.51 6.19
C ASP A 55 -14.96 -18.33 6.61
N PRO A 56 -14.99 -17.19 5.89
CA PRO A 56 -14.16 -16.04 6.22
C PRO A 56 -14.54 -15.40 7.56
N ASP A 57 -15.80 -15.52 8.00
CA ASP A 57 -16.26 -14.96 9.27
C ASP A 57 -15.75 -15.80 10.44
N ALA A 58 -15.63 -17.13 10.27
CA ALA A 58 -15.00 -17.99 11.27
C ALA A 58 -13.51 -17.64 11.49
N LEU A 59 -12.78 -17.32 10.42
CA LEU A 59 -11.40 -16.83 10.51
C LEU A 59 -11.30 -15.49 11.21
N GLN A 60 -12.18 -14.55 10.90
CA GLN A 60 -12.22 -13.24 11.56
C GLN A 60 -12.53 -13.37 13.06
N ARG A 61 -13.51 -14.20 13.44
CA ARG A 61 -13.84 -14.41 14.87
C ARG A 61 -12.69 -15.04 15.66
N LEU A 62 -11.96 -15.98 15.06
CA LEU A 62 -10.76 -16.56 15.69
C LEU A 62 -9.65 -15.51 15.88
N GLN A 63 -9.48 -14.58 14.94
CA GLN A 63 -8.54 -13.47 15.08
C GLN A 63 -8.98 -12.52 16.19
N ASP A 64 -10.26 -12.14 16.23
CA ASP A 64 -10.80 -11.24 17.25
C ASP A 64 -10.70 -11.85 18.66
N GLU A 65 -11.01 -13.14 18.82
CA GLU A 65 -10.87 -13.88 20.08
C GLU A 65 -9.40 -13.97 20.53
N TYR A 66 -8.48 -14.19 19.59
CA TYR A 66 -7.05 -14.20 19.88
C TYR A 66 -6.53 -12.83 20.33
N GLN A 67 -7.01 -11.73 19.72
CA GLN A 67 -6.64 -10.37 20.11
C GLN A 67 -7.20 -10.00 21.48
N ALA A 68 -8.46 -10.35 21.77
CA ALA A 68 -9.11 -10.07 23.05
C ALA A 68 -8.38 -10.73 24.22
N GLY A 69 -8.08 -12.03 24.11
CA GLY A 69 -7.32 -12.75 25.15
C GLY A 69 -5.89 -12.22 25.35
N ARG A 70 -5.31 -11.55 24.34
CA ARG A 70 -3.97 -10.96 24.43
C ARG A 70 -3.95 -9.56 25.04
N ALA A 71 -5.10 -8.89 25.13
CA ALA A 71 -5.21 -7.54 25.70
C ALA A 71 -5.49 -7.57 27.22
N GLU A 72 -6.16 -8.60 27.72
CA GLU A 72 -6.57 -8.71 29.14
C GLU A 72 -5.45 -9.16 30.10
N ASP A 73 -4.34 -9.71 29.60
CA ASP A 73 -3.28 -10.33 30.41
C ASP A 73 -1.91 -9.63 30.29
N GLU A 74 -1.84 -8.44 29.68
CA GLU A 74 -0.55 -7.78 29.45
C GLU A 74 -0.15 -6.83 30.58
N PRO A 75 1.06 -6.98 31.17
CA PRO A 75 1.57 -6.05 32.17
C PRO A 75 1.64 -4.61 31.62
N PRO A 76 1.48 -3.58 32.45
CA PRO A 76 1.59 -2.18 32.01
C PRO A 76 2.97 -1.80 31.45
N ASP A 77 4.01 -2.62 31.63
CA ASP A 77 5.34 -2.46 31.01
C ASP A 77 5.54 -3.39 29.79
N SER A 78 4.45 -3.75 29.12
CA SER A 78 4.50 -4.57 27.93
C SER A 78 5.13 -3.79 26.78
N ARG A 79 6.31 -4.21 26.33
CA ARG A 79 7.00 -3.66 25.14
C ARG A 79 6.33 -4.08 23.84
N ARG A 80 5.05 -3.74 23.70
CA ARG A 80 4.24 -4.02 22.52
C ARG A 80 4.36 -2.84 21.56
N PRO A 81 4.83 -3.05 20.32
CA PRO A 81 4.77 -2.02 19.29
C PRO A 81 3.31 -1.82 18.84
N GLU A 82 2.92 -0.58 18.60
CA GLU A 82 1.61 -0.19 18.09
C GLU A 82 1.77 0.96 17.08
N LEU A 83 1.17 0.80 15.90
CA LEU A 83 1.17 1.85 14.88
C LEU A 83 0.12 2.91 15.22
N VAL A 84 0.59 4.12 15.48
CA VAL A 84 -0.24 5.31 15.69
C VAL A 84 -0.55 5.99 14.35
N ARG A 85 0.40 5.98 13.41
CA ARG A 85 0.23 6.50 12.06
C ARG A 85 0.87 5.58 11.03
N PRO A 86 0.23 5.35 9.87
CA PRO A 86 -1.07 5.86 9.47
C PRO A 86 -2.21 5.19 10.26
N GLU A 87 -3.37 5.87 10.34
CA GLU A 87 -4.59 5.25 10.86
C GLU A 87 -5.15 4.24 9.84
N ALA A 88 -5.85 3.22 10.31
CA ALA A 88 -6.50 2.25 9.44
C ALA A 88 -7.48 2.94 8.46
N GLY A 89 -7.35 2.61 7.18
CA GLY A 89 -8.14 3.18 6.09
C GLY A 89 -7.78 4.62 5.71
N ARG A 90 -6.72 5.20 6.29
CA ARG A 90 -6.35 6.59 6.02
C ARG A 90 -5.99 6.79 4.55
N THR A 91 -6.51 7.86 3.93
CA THR A 91 -6.13 8.26 2.58
C THR A 91 -5.16 9.45 2.60
N PHE A 92 -4.04 9.33 1.88
CA PHE A 92 -3.07 10.39 1.61
C PHE A 92 -3.21 10.88 0.17
N ARG A 93 -3.34 12.19 -0.02
CA ARG A 93 -3.51 12.85 -1.34
C ARG A 93 -2.35 13.79 -1.61
N ASP A 94 -1.16 13.23 -1.79
CA ASP A 94 0.06 14.01 -2.03
C ASP A 94 0.69 13.63 -3.38
N ALA A 95 1.23 14.62 -4.08
CA ALA A 95 1.84 14.42 -5.40
C ALA A 95 3.11 13.56 -5.32
N ARG A 96 3.84 13.63 -4.20
CA ARG A 96 5.08 12.92 -3.91
C ARG A 96 4.85 11.64 -3.11
N GLY A 97 3.60 11.25 -2.84
CA GLY A 97 3.29 10.04 -2.08
C GLY A 97 3.84 10.05 -0.66
N VAL A 98 3.75 11.20 0.02
CA VAL A 98 4.22 11.36 1.39
C VAL A 98 3.30 10.66 2.39
N VAL A 99 3.86 9.79 3.22
CA VAL A 99 3.14 9.04 4.26
C VAL A 99 3.90 9.14 5.60
N PRO A 100 3.35 9.85 6.60
CA PRO A 100 3.94 9.89 7.93
C PRO A 100 3.69 8.59 8.69
N ILE A 101 4.73 8.07 9.32
CA ILE A 101 4.71 6.89 10.17
C ILE A 101 4.97 7.33 11.60
N SER A 102 4.25 6.74 12.54
CA SER A 102 4.48 6.92 13.97
C SER A 102 4.15 5.65 14.71
N LEU A 103 5.10 5.19 15.51
CA LEU A 103 5.02 3.99 16.32
C LEU A 103 5.12 4.37 17.81
N THR A 104 4.41 3.65 18.66
CA THR A 104 4.64 3.65 20.12
C THR A 104 4.96 2.23 20.57
N ILE A 105 5.72 2.10 21.66
CA ILE A 105 6.16 0.83 22.20
C ILE A 105 5.85 0.84 23.70
N GLY A 106 4.85 0.08 24.13
CA GLY A 106 4.39 0.10 25.52
C GLY A 106 3.87 1.46 26.00
N GLY A 107 3.34 2.28 25.08
CA GLY A 107 2.85 3.64 25.38
C GLY A 107 3.94 4.72 25.39
N GLU A 108 5.21 4.35 25.22
CA GLU A 108 6.33 5.28 25.08
C GLU A 108 6.75 5.41 23.60
N ALA A 109 7.47 6.47 23.25
CA ALA A 109 7.95 6.71 21.89
C ALA A 109 9.44 6.37 21.72
N ASP A 110 10.11 5.95 22.79
CA ASP A 110 11.55 5.70 22.80
C ASP A 110 11.85 4.20 22.87
N LEU A 111 12.95 3.80 22.23
CA LEU A 111 13.49 2.44 22.28
C LEU A 111 14.42 2.27 23.49
N ARG A 112 14.55 1.05 23.99
CA ARG A 112 15.59 0.69 24.96
C ARG A 112 16.87 0.29 24.22
N ASP A 113 18.00 0.34 24.93
CA ASP A 113 19.29 -0.09 24.39
C ASP A 113 19.21 -1.50 23.80
N GLY A 114 19.72 -1.65 22.57
CA GLY A 114 19.74 -2.92 21.83
C GLY A 114 18.44 -3.24 21.08
N GLU A 115 17.39 -2.44 21.24
CA GLU A 115 16.17 -2.57 20.46
C GLU A 115 16.24 -1.77 19.16
N GLN A 116 15.64 -2.33 18.13
CA GLN A 116 15.54 -1.73 16.81
C GLN A 116 14.16 -2.01 16.22
N ILE A 117 13.79 -1.27 15.19
CA ILE A 117 12.52 -1.40 14.50
C ILE A 117 12.78 -1.77 13.05
N THR A 118 11.96 -2.64 12.49
CA THR A 118 11.86 -2.83 11.03
C THR A 118 10.43 -2.60 10.62
N TYR A 119 10.18 -1.57 9.81
CA TYR A 119 8.87 -1.37 9.20
C TYR A 119 8.78 -2.21 7.93
N TYR A 120 7.57 -2.66 7.59
CA TYR A 120 7.29 -3.41 6.37
C TYR A 120 6.15 -2.74 5.62
N LEU A 121 6.41 -2.31 4.39
CA LEU A 121 5.41 -1.82 3.44
C LEU A 121 5.13 -2.94 2.44
N ASP A 122 3.89 -3.40 2.39
CA ASP A 122 3.43 -4.50 1.53
C ASP A 122 4.26 -5.79 1.71
N GLY A 123 4.80 -5.98 2.92
CA GLY A 123 5.66 -7.11 3.27
C GLY A 123 7.15 -6.89 3.01
N SER A 124 7.54 -5.80 2.34
CA SER A 124 8.95 -5.45 2.10
C SER A 124 9.50 -4.54 3.20
N PRO A 125 10.69 -4.84 3.77
CA PRO A 125 11.28 -4.03 4.84
C PRO A 125 11.66 -2.63 4.35
N ILE A 126 11.37 -1.61 5.15
CA ILE A 126 11.65 -0.20 4.88
C ILE A 126 12.06 0.55 6.16
N PRO A 127 13.22 1.24 6.19
CA PRO A 127 14.34 1.03 5.28
C PRO A 127 14.83 -0.43 5.32
N GLU A 128 15.70 -0.81 4.37
CA GLU A 128 16.22 -2.19 4.24
C GLU A 128 16.94 -2.69 5.51
N SER A 129 17.48 -1.76 6.31
CA SER A 129 18.11 -2.05 7.59
C SER A 129 17.21 -1.61 8.75
N PRO A 130 17.29 -2.28 9.91
CA PRO A 130 16.58 -1.83 11.10
C PRO A 130 16.96 -0.41 11.48
N THR A 131 16.01 0.31 12.10
CA THR A 131 16.14 1.71 12.50
C THR A 131 15.72 1.91 13.95
N ASP A 132 16.23 2.97 14.57
CA ASP A 132 15.83 3.39 15.93
C ASP A 132 14.73 4.46 15.90
N GLU A 133 14.31 4.88 14.70
CA GLU A 133 13.34 5.95 14.51
C GLU A 133 11.91 5.43 14.69
N THR A 134 11.23 5.84 15.76
CA THR A 134 9.79 5.57 15.97
C THR A 134 8.88 6.47 15.12
N ARG A 135 9.43 7.55 14.55
CA ARG A 135 8.75 8.47 13.65
C ARG A 135 9.60 8.72 12.43
N LEU A 136 9.02 8.47 11.26
CA LEU A 136 9.67 8.71 9.98
C LEU A 136 8.62 9.06 8.92
N GLU A 137 9.08 9.53 7.77
CA GLU A 137 8.23 9.87 6.65
C GLU A 137 8.65 9.07 5.42
N LEU A 138 7.72 8.32 4.85
CA LEU A 138 7.93 7.70 3.54
C LEU A 138 7.66 8.73 2.45
N ALA A 139 8.50 8.70 1.43
CA ALA A 139 8.32 9.47 0.21
C ALA A 139 8.25 8.52 -0.99
N ASN A 140 7.57 8.97 -2.04
CA ASN A 140 7.38 8.22 -3.29
C ASN A 140 6.66 6.88 -3.09
N VAL A 141 5.79 6.78 -2.08
CA VAL A 141 4.90 5.62 -1.96
C VAL A 141 4.01 5.58 -3.21
N ALA A 142 3.92 4.40 -3.82
CA ALA A 142 3.11 4.21 -5.01
C ALA A 142 1.64 4.57 -4.74
N ARG A 143 0.86 4.77 -5.80
CA ARG A 143 -0.57 5.04 -5.69
C ARG A 143 -1.31 3.72 -5.55
N GLY A 144 -2.31 3.67 -4.68
CA GLY A 144 -3.11 2.47 -4.48
C GLY A 144 -3.37 2.16 -3.01
N SER A 145 -3.63 0.87 -2.76
CA SER A 145 -3.79 0.31 -1.41
C SER A 145 -2.45 -0.23 -0.95
N HIS A 146 -2.09 0.07 0.28
CA HIS A 146 -0.85 -0.37 0.91
C HIS A 146 -1.10 -0.87 2.31
N THR A 147 -0.25 -1.76 2.77
CA THR A 147 -0.29 -2.31 4.12
C THR A 147 1.03 -2.05 4.84
N LEU A 148 0.97 -1.44 6.02
CA LEU A 148 2.14 -1.15 6.86
C LEU A 148 2.11 -2.01 8.14
N SER A 149 3.23 -2.62 8.49
CA SER A 149 3.42 -3.24 9.80
C SER A 149 4.80 -2.90 10.35
N ALA A 150 5.02 -3.03 11.67
CA ALA A 150 6.32 -2.82 12.29
C ALA A 150 6.68 -3.99 13.19
N ALA A 151 7.92 -4.45 13.08
CA ALA A 151 8.53 -5.40 14.00
C ALA A 151 9.44 -4.68 14.99
N LEU A 152 9.31 -5.01 16.26
CA LEU A 152 10.29 -4.69 17.31
C LEU A 152 11.31 -5.82 17.38
N LEU A 153 12.58 -5.46 17.26
CA LEU A 153 13.71 -6.35 17.34
C LEU A 153 14.52 -6.06 18.60
N TYR A 154 15.21 -7.08 19.12
CA TYR A 154 16.25 -6.94 20.13
C TYR A 154 17.46 -7.75 19.68
N GLU A 155 18.62 -7.10 19.56
CA GLU A 155 19.87 -7.74 19.07
C GLU A 155 19.67 -8.48 17.73
N GLY A 156 18.86 -7.92 16.83
CA GLY A 156 18.56 -8.48 15.51
C GLY A 156 17.54 -9.62 15.49
N ARG A 157 16.99 -10.02 16.65
CA ARG A 157 15.88 -10.97 16.73
C ARG A 157 14.55 -10.23 16.85
N GLU A 158 13.59 -10.56 15.98
CA GLU A 158 12.22 -10.09 16.11
C GLU A 158 11.58 -10.60 17.41
N LEU A 159 11.16 -9.67 18.26
CA LEU A 159 10.43 -9.96 19.49
C LEU A 159 8.93 -10.03 19.23
N ARG A 160 8.41 -9.02 18.54
CA ARG A 160 6.97 -8.83 18.28
C ARG A 160 6.77 -8.04 16.99
N ARG A 161 5.60 -8.21 16.39
CA ARG A 161 5.13 -7.45 15.23
C ARG A 161 3.76 -6.88 15.51
N THR A 162 3.49 -5.69 14.97
CA THR A 162 2.15 -5.13 14.98
C THR A 162 1.24 -5.89 14.02
N GLU A 163 -0.07 -5.73 14.21
CA GLU A 163 -1.00 -6.05 13.14
C GLU A 163 -0.75 -5.14 11.93
N PRO A 164 -1.02 -5.63 10.70
CA PRO A 164 -0.88 -4.81 9.50
C PRO A 164 -1.99 -3.76 9.41
N VAL A 165 -1.62 -2.51 9.13
CA VAL A 165 -2.52 -1.39 8.95
C VAL A 165 -2.63 -1.04 7.47
N THR A 166 -3.83 -1.14 6.91
CA THR A 166 -4.10 -0.77 5.52
C THR A 166 -4.35 0.73 5.39
N PHE A 167 -3.74 1.37 4.39
CA PHE A 167 -3.95 2.77 4.04
C PHE A 167 -3.96 2.97 2.52
N TYR A 168 -4.33 4.16 2.06
CA TYR A 168 -4.50 4.47 0.64
C TYR A 168 -3.71 5.70 0.21
N VAL A 169 -3.13 5.66 -0.98
CA VAL A 169 -2.45 6.80 -1.61
C VAL A 169 -3.16 7.15 -2.91
N GLN A 170 -3.58 8.41 -3.04
CA GLN A 170 -4.38 8.92 -4.16
C GLN A 170 -3.77 10.18 -4.79
N PRO A 171 -4.13 10.53 -6.03
CA PRO A 171 -3.74 11.81 -6.62
C PRO A 171 -4.21 13.03 -5.81
N PRO A 172 -3.48 14.16 -5.95
CA PRO A 172 -3.98 15.46 -5.51
C PRO A 172 -5.39 15.69 -6.06
N ALA A 173 -6.25 16.30 -5.25
CA ALA A 173 -7.58 16.66 -5.71
C ALA A 173 -7.48 17.65 -6.87
N ALA A 174 -8.29 17.44 -7.92
CA ALA A 174 -8.42 18.42 -8.98
C ALA A 174 -9.04 19.70 -8.40
N ILE A 175 -8.50 20.85 -8.77
CA ILE A 175 -9.07 22.15 -8.43
C ILE A 175 -10.39 22.27 -9.20
N SER A 176 -11.50 22.48 -8.51
CA SER A 176 -12.78 22.73 -9.17
C SER A 176 -12.65 23.95 -10.08
N PRO A 177 -13.07 23.89 -11.37
CA PRO A 177 -13.05 25.06 -12.21
C PRO A 177 -14.01 26.11 -11.63
N LEU A 178 -13.54 27.36 -11.53
CA LEU A 178 -14.41 28.51 -11.27
C LEU A 178 -15.45 28.57 -12.38
N ASN A 179 -16.74 28.55 -12.01
CA ASN A 179 -17.84 28.70 -12.94
C ASN A 179 -17.95 30.20 -13.34
N PRO A 180 -17.60 30.61 -14.57
CA PRO A 180 -17.58 32.03 -14.95
C PRO A 180 -18.99 32.63 -15.18
N ASP A 181 -20.04 31.81 -15.24
CA ASP A 181 -21.37 32.25 -15.69
C ASP A 181 -22.28 32.86 -14.60
N SER A 182 -21.73 33.26 -13.45
CA SER A 182 -22.50 33.94 -12.39
C SER A 182 -22.44 35.48 -12.42
N GLN A 183 -21.84 36.08 -13.45
CA GLN A 183 -21.89 37.53 -13.72
C GLN A 183 -22.38 37.82 -15.15
N SER A 184 -23.62 37.46 -15.45
CA SER A 184 -24.32 37.94 -16.65
C SER A 184 -25.82 37.96 -16.38
N GLY A 185 -26.23 38.80 -15.43
CA GLY A 185 -27.63 38.94 -15.04
C GLY A 185 -28.00 40.38 -14.69
N GLY A 186 -28.37 41.16 -15.71
CA GLY A 186 -29.45 42.17 -15.64
C GLY A 186 -29.13 43.55 -15.05
N GLY A 187 -29.35 44.58 -15.87
CA GLY A 187 -29.61 45.96 -15.44
C GLY A 187 -29.06 47.00 -16.42
N ASP A 188 -29.77 47.30 -17.52
CA ASP A 188 -30.68 48.45 -17.68
C ASP A 188 -29.96 49.79 -17.97
N ASP A 189 -29.82 50.09 -19.28
CA ASP A 189 -29.39 51.39 -19.80
C ASP A 189 -30.50 52.44 -19.57
N GLY A 190 -30.27 53.34 -18.62
CA GLY A 190 -31.11 54.49 -18.32
C GLY A 190 -30.25 55.69 -17.89
N GLY A 191 -30.39 56.82 -18.58
CA GLY A 191 -29.46 57.94 -18.53
C GLY A 191 -29.52 58.87 -17.30
N GLU A 192 -28.50 59.73 -17.25
CA GLU A 192 -28.48 61.14 -16.84
C GLU A 192 -28.02 61.57 -15.41
N ASN A 193 -26.92 62.35 -15.44
CA ASN A 193 -26.57 63.59 -14.72
C ASN A 193 -26.08 63.61 -13.26
N ALA A 194 -24.78 63.93 -13.15
CA ALA A 194 -24.10 64.96 -12.35
C ALA A 194 -24.55 65.29 -10.91
N ASP A 195 -23.65 65.07 -9.95
CA ASP A 195 -22.99 66.10 -9.11
C ASP A 195 -22.57 65.50 -7.76
N GLY A 196 -21.26 65.48 -7.48
CA GLY A 196 -20.73 64.96 -6.22
C GLY A 196 -19.20 64.95 -6.17
N VAL A 197 -18.60 66.12 -6.04
CA VAL A 197 -17.17 66.27 -5.70
C VAL A 197 -16.91 65.63 -4.34
N ALA A 198 -16.07 64.59 -4.31
CA ALA A 198 -15.35 64.17 -3.11
C ALA A 198 -13.93 63.76 -3.49
N THR A 199 -13.00 64.44 -2.84
CA THR A 199 -11.54 64.45 -2.99
C THR A 199 -10.88 63.09 -2.80
N ALA A 200 -9.89 62.81 -3.64
CA ALA A 200 -9.00 61.65 -3.54
C ALA A 200 -8.12 61.67 -2.27
N PRO A 201 -7.80 60.48 -1.71
CA PRO A 201 -6.55 60.25 -1.01
C PRO A 201 -5.56 59.42 -1.86
N PRO A 202 -4.24 59.50 -1.56
CA PRO A 202 -3.16 59.14 -2.48
C PRO A 202 -2.91 57.63 -2.63
N ALA A 203 -2.32 57.29 -3.78
CA ALA A 203 -1.77 55.98 -4.12
C ALA A 203 -0.69 55.53 -3.12
N GLY A 204 -0.90 54.38 -2.50
CA GLY A 204 0.12 53.66 -1.74
C GLY A 204 0.68 52.51 -2.59
N ASN A 205 1.84 52.74 -3.20
CA ASN A 205 2.61 51.70 -3.87
C ASN A 205 3.65 51.21 -2.86
N ALA A 206 3.53 49.97 -2.39
CA ALA A 206 4.60 49.31 -1.64
C ALA A 206 4.96 48.02 -2.38
N ASP A 207 6.14 48.09 -3.02
CA ASP A 207 6.87 47.04 -3.71
C ASP A 207 7.05 45.76 -2.88
N GLY A 208 6.95 44.62 -3.56
CA GLY A 208 7.20 43.31 -2.98
C GLY A 208 7.37 42.20 -4.03
N ALA A 209 8.12 42.46 -5.11
CA ALA A 209 8.57 41.42 -6.02
C ALA A 209 9.96 40.89 -5.59
N PRO A 210 10.17 39.57 -5.38
CA PRO A 210 11.48 39.03 -5.09
C PRO A 210 12.37 39.04 -6.34
N ALA A 211 13.58 39.57 -6.16
CA ALA A 211 14.60 39.73 -7.20
C ALA A 211 15.11 38.38 -7.75
N ALA A 212 15.20 38.29 -9.08
CA ALA A 212 15.88 37.21 -9.78
C ALA A 212 17.42 37.33 -9.65
N PRO A 213 18.17 36.21 -9.55
CA PRO A 213 19.62 36.23 -9.44
C PRO A 213 20.29 36.61 -10.78
N ARG A 214 21.22 37.57 -10.72
CA ARG A 214 22.06 38.01 -11.85
C ARG A 214 23.30 37.12 -11.96
N PHE A 215 23.48 36.48 -13.12
CA PHE A 215 24.73 35.84 -13.52
C PHE A 215 25.72 36.88 -14.05
N THR A 216 26.96 36.87 -13.56
CA THR A 216 28.10 37.61 -14.13
C THR A 216 29.15 36.62 -14.63
N PRO A 217 29.62 36.70 -15.90
CA PRO A 217 30.71 35.86 -16.37
C PRO A 217 32.08 36.50 -16.14
N GLY A 218 33.02 35.69 -15.64
CA GLY A 218 34.45 35.74 -15.96
C GLY A 218 35.35 36.66 -15.14
N SER A 219 36.36 36.08 -14.46
CA SER A 219 37.75 36.13 -14.92
C SER A 219 38.66 35.35 -13.94
N GLY A 220 39.55 34.52 -14.49
CA GLY A 220 40.40 33.60 -13.75
C GLY A 220 41.58 34.25 -13.03
N GLY A 221 42.00 33.61 -11.94
CA GLY A 221 43.28 33.85 -11.27
C GLY A 221 43.81 32.53 -10.72
N ALA A 222 44.97 32.10 -11.21
CA ALA A 222 45.63 30.84 -10.89
C ALA A 222 46.18 30.79 -9.45
N PRO A 223 46.34 29.58 -8.87
CA PRO A 223 46.88 29.39 -7.52
C PRO A 223 48.41 29.44 -7.48
N SER A 224 48.97 30.06 -6.43
CA SER A 224 50.39 29.95 -6.07
C SER A 224 50.61 28.80 -5.07
N PRO A 225 51.71 28.03 -5.15
CA PRO A 225 51.95 26.85 -4.34
C PRO A 225 52.52 27.16 -2.93
N PRO A 226 52.38 26.21 -1.97
CA PRO A 226 52.75 26.41 -0.57
C PRO A 226 54.25 26.28 -0.29
N ARG A 227 54.68 26.90 0.81
CA ARG A 227 56.00 26.78 1.44
C ARG A 227 56.04 25.63 2.44
#